data_AF-A0A2Z6LNK2-F1
#
_entry.id   AF-A0A2Z6LNK2-F1
#
_cell.length_a   1.000
_cell.length_b   1.000
_cell.length_c   1.000
_cell.angle_alpha   90.00
_cell.angle_beta   90.00
_cell.angle_gamma   90.00
#
_symmetry.space_group_name_H-M   'P 1'
#
loop_
_entity.id
_entity.type
_entity.pdbx_description
1 polymer ?
#
loop_
_entity_poly.entity_id
_entity_poly.type
_entity_poly.pdbx_seq_one_letter_code
_entity_poly.pdbx_strand_id
1 'polypeptide(L)'
;MRYIIGSDKYHVAGNWNDIWKAQAPHKARHLLWRLCRGCLPTRYRLLERRVECNFNCPVCDEEIEDEIHIFFRCAVARDSWRAAGLSMVLHNDAYQQSNAMDRIFAMCSNESSAIVVHKLQSNGESRTAEANLVRWEKPALGWVKCNVDVAFVPDSGRTSVGLCFRNNRGQVMADMTQWQQTVMSSVEGET
;
A
#
# COMPACT_ATOMS: atom_id res chain seq x y z
N MET A 1 33.63 -0.30 -20.04
CA MET A 1 33.32 0.91 -19.23
C MET A 1 31.81 0.92 -18.98
N ARG A 2 31.36 0.68 -17.75
CA ARG A 2 29.94 0.79 -17.39
C ARG A 2 29.68 2.23 -16.97
N TYR A 3 28.96 3.00 -17.79
CA TYR A 3 28.43 4.29 -17.38
C TYR A 3 27.33 4.02 -16.34
N ILE A 4 27.61 4.33 -15.09
CA ILE A 4 26.57 4.47 -14.08
C ILE A 4 25.86 5.77 -14.44
N ILE A 5 24.62 5.68 -14.92
CA ILE A 5 23.78 6.85 -15.15
C ILE A 5 23.60 7.51 -13.78
N GLY A 6 24.19 8.68 -13.57
CA GLY A 6 23.97 9.49 -12.38
C GLY A 6 22.47 9.70 -12.19
N SER A 7 21.93 9.20 -11.08
CA SER A 7 20.51 9.27 -10.72
C SER A 7 20.15 10.62 -10.08
N ASP A 8 21.03 11.61 -10.19
CA ASP A 8 21.00 12.86 -9.44
C ASP A 8 19.70 13.63 -9.69
N LYS A 9 19.15 13.54 -10.91
CA LYS A 9 17.84 14.08 -11.31
C LYS A 9 16.64 13.51 -10.56
N TYR A 10 16.77 12.33 -9.94
CA TYR A 10 15.69 11.66 -9.18
C TYR A 10 16.03 11.54 -7.70
N HIS A 11 17.12 12.18 -7.25
CA HIS A 11 17.49 12.20 -5.86
C HIS A 11 16.50 13.09 -5.08
N VAL A 12 15.82 12.48 -4.11
CA VAL A 12 14.92 13.20 -3.19
C VAL A 12 15.62 13.16 -1.84
N ALA A 13 15.89 14.34 -1.28
CA ALA A 13 16.51 14.44 0.05
C ALA A 13 15.57 13.87 1.11
N GLY A 14 16.12 13.19 2.11
CA GLY A 14 15.32 12.60 3.19
C GLY A 14 16.09 11.52 3.95
N ASN A 15 15.63 11.20 5.18
CA ASN A 15 16.24 10.16 6.00
C ASN A 15 15.63 8.78 5.68
N TRP A 16 15.90 8.28 4.46
CA TRP A 16 15.33 7.03 3.96
C TRP A 16 15.67 5.81 4.82
N ASN A 17 16.80 5.82 5.51
CA ASN A 17 17.22 4.73 6.39
C ASN A 17 16.24 4.50 7.53
N ASP A 18 15.62 5.55 8.05
CA ASP A 18 14.67 5.43 9.17
C ASP A 18 13.41 4.68 8.75
N ILE A 19 12.93 4.89 7.52
CA ILE A 19 11.79 4.14 6.97
C ILE A 19 12.10 2.64 6.92
N TRP A 20 13.31 2.28 6.51
CA TRP A 20 13.69 0.87 6.34
C TRP A 20 14.04 0.17 7.64
N LYS A 21 14.54 0.92 8.63
CA LYS A 21 14.80 0.46 10.01
C LYS A 21 13.53 0.40 10.88
N ALA A 22 12.45 1.06 10.46
CA ALA A 22 11.19 1.02 11.19
C ALA A 22 10.73 -0.44 11.40
N GLN A 23 10.32 -0.75 12.63
CA GLN A 23 9.74 -2.04 13.00
C GLN A 23 8.33 -2.15 12.42
N ALA A 24 8.25 -2.50 11.13
CA ALA A 24 7.05 -2.44 10.30
C ALA A 24 7.00 -3.57 9.26
N PRO A 25 5.81 -4.14 8.93
CA PRO A 25 5.66 -5.02 7.78
C PRO A 25 6.26 -4.37 6.54
N HIS A 26 6.84 -5.20 5.67
CA HIS A 26 7.45 -4.73 4.42
C HIS A 26 6.49 -3.86 3.60
N LYS A 27 5.20 -4.22 3.55
CA LYS A 27 4.16 -3.45 2.86
C LYS A 27 3.99 -2.04 3.44
N ALA A 28 4.08 -1.87 4.76
CA ALA A 28 3.97 -0.56 5.41
C ALA A 28 5.20 0.31 5.12
N ARG A 29 6.42 -0.24 5.21
CA ARG A 29 7.65 0.48 4.84
C ARG A 29 7.63 0.93 3.39
N HIS A 30 7.18 0.05 2.50
CA HIS A 30 7.03 0.38 1.09
C HIS A 30 5.98 1.45 0.84
N LEU A 31 4.83 1.43 1.55
CA LEU A 31 3.81 2.48 1.47
C LEU A 31 4.37 3.83 1.93
N LEU A 32 5.07 3.88 3.07
CA LEU A 32 5.72 5.09 3.59
C LEU A 32 6.74 5.65 2.58
N TRP A 33 7.55 4.78 2.00
CA TRP A 33 8.48 5.17 0.93
C TRP A 33 7.73 5.76 -0.28
N ARG A 34 6.63 5.14 -0.74
CA ARG A 34 5.84 5.66 -1.88
C ARG A 34 5.20 7.01 -1.58
N LEU A 35 4.70 7.21 -0.36
CA LEU A 35 4.20 8.50 0.12
C LEU A 35 5.29 9.57 0.05
N CYS A 36 6.46 9.28 0.63
CA CYS A 36 7.60 10.20 0.59
C CYS A 36 8.08 10.48 -0.84
N ARG A 37 7.93 9.53 -1.76
CA ARG A 37 8.31 9.72 -3.17
C ARG A 37 7.24 10.41 -4.01
N GLY A 38 6.06 10.74 -3.47
CA GLY A 38 4.94 11.28 -4.26
C GLY A 38 4.50 10.35 -5.40
N CYS A 39 4.70 9.03 -5.22
CA CYS A 39 4.48 8.01 -6.24
C CYS A 39 3.15 7.26 -6.05
N LEU A 40 2.28 7.77 -5.19
CA LEU A 40 0.91 7.30 -5.08
C LEU A 40 0.04 8.00 -6.14
N PRO A 41 -0.90 7.27 -6.76
CA PRO A 41 -1.82 7.84 -7.75
C PRO A 41 -2.96 8.60 -7.07
N THR A 42 -2.64 9.58 -6.22
CA THR A 42 -3.66 10.45 -5.61
C THR A 42 -4.31 11.31 -6.70
N ARG A 43 -5.55 11.79 -6.52
CA ARG A 43 -6.17 12.72 -7.49
C ARG A 43 -5.29 13.92 -7.79
N TYR A 44 -4.64 14.50 -6.77
CA TYR A 44 -3.69 15.59 -6.97
C TYR A 44 -2.55 15.20 -7.94
N ARG A 45 -1.93 14.02 -7.75
CA ARG A 45 -0.85 13.51 -8.61
C ARG A 45 -1.30 13.06 -10.00
N LEU A 46 -2.55 12.65 -10.13
CA LEU A 46 -3.14 12.30 -11.43
C LEU A 46 -3.41 13.57 -12.25
N LEU A 47 -3.89 14.62 -11.61
CA LEU A 47 -4.14 15.92 -12.24
C LEU A 47 -2.85 16.61 -12.68
N GLU A 48 -1.78 16.55 -11.88
CA GLU A 48 -0.44 16.98 -12.31
C GLU A 48 0.01 16.30 -13.61
N ARG A 49 -0.45 15.05 -13.84
CA ARG A 49 -0.17 14.26 -15.04
C ARG A 49 -1.25 14.38 -16.12
N ARG A 50 -2.16 15.36 -15.98
CA ARG A 50 -3.25 15.66 -16.94
C ARG A 50 -4.27 14.53 -17.10
N VAL A 51 -4.44 13.70 -16.08
CA VAL A 51 -5.53 12.71 -16.03
C VAL A 51 -6.81 13.41 -15.56
N GLU A 52 -7.87 13.39 -16.36
CA GLU A 52 -9.17 13.95 -15.98
C GLU A 52 -9.78 13.17 -14.81
N CYS A 53 -9.92 13.83 -13.67
CA CYS A 53 -10.60 13.31 -12.50
C CYS A 53 -11.01 14.44 -11.53
N ASN A 54 -11.93 14.13 -10.60
CA ASN A 54 -12.26 15.04 -9.50
C ASN A 54 -11.05 15.20 -8.55
N PHE A 55 -10.94 16.34 -7.85
CA PHE A 55 -9.92 16.59 -6.83
C PHE A 55 -10.23 15.90 -5.50
N ASN A 56 -11.50 15.66 -5.21
CA ASN A 56 -11.93 15.18 -3.90
C ASN A 56 -11.45 13.75 -3.61
N CYS A 57 -11.15 13.51 -2.35
CA CYS A 57 -10.81 12.20 -1.83
C CYS A 57 -11.93 11.19 -2.09
N PRO A 58 -11.69 10.06 -2.76
CA PRO A 58 -12.73 9.07 -3.05
C PRO A 58 -13.26 8.37 -1.80
N VAL A 59 -12.60 8.57 -0.65
CA VAL A 59 -12.95 7.94 0.63
C VAL A 59 -13.88 8.81 1.46
N CYS A 60 -13.58 10.11 1.59
CA CYS A 60 -14.39 11.02 2.40
C CYS A 60 -15.16 12.07 1.59
N ASP A 61 -14.85 12.25 0.31
CA ASP A 61 -15.47 13.18 -0.65
C ASP A 61 -15.49 14.67 -0.26
N GLU A 62 -14.75 15.05 0.79
CA GLU A 62 -14.79 16.41 1.38
C GLU A 62 -13.57 17.27 1.05
N GLU A 63 -12.35 16.72 1.09
CA GLU A 63 -11.10 17.47 0.87
C GLU A 63 -10.34 16.92 -0.36
N ILE A 64 -9.33 17.68 -0.83
CA ILE A 64 -8.44 17.28 -1.91
C ILE A 64 -7.67 16.01 -1.55
N GLU A 65 -7.60 15.04 -2.48
CA GLU A 65 -6.79 13.84 -2.31
C GLU A 65 -5.30 14.13 -2.58
N ASP A 66 -4.58 14.55 -1.53
CA ASP A 66 -3.12 14.64 -1.49
C ASP A 66 -2.51 13.64 -0.48
N GLU A 67 -1.19 13.50 -0.46
CA GLU A 67 -0.49 12.54 0.41
C GLU A 67 -0.71 12.80 1.91
N ILE A 68 -0.88 14.06 2.30
CA ILE A 68 -1.15 14.44 3.69
C ILE A 68 -2.58 14.06 4.07
N HIS A 69 -3.53 14.31 3.16
CA HIS A 69 -4.92 14.04 3.38
C HIS A 69 -5.16 12.54 3.53
N ILE A 70 -4.75 11.72 2.55
CA ILE A 70 -5.02 10.28 2.56
C ILE A 70 -4.40 9.55 3.75
N PHE A 71 -3.31 10.08 4.30
CA PHE A 71 -2.57 9.40 5.35
C PHE A 71 -2.80 9.98 6.75
N PHE A 72 -3.07 11.29 6.89
CA PHE A 72 -3.16 11.95 8.20
C PHE A 72 -4.47 12.71 8.46
N ARG A 73 -5.09 13.33 7.44
CA ARG A 73 -6.23 14.24 7.69
C ARG A 73 -7.60 13.63 7.40
N CYS A 74 -7.69 12.74 6.42
CA CYS A 74 -8.92 12.06 6.03
C CYS A 74 -9.59 11.46 7.27
N ALA A 75 -10.89 11.68 7.43
CA ALA A 75 -11.64 11.17 8.58
C ALA A 75 -11.41 9.66 8.77
N VAL A 76 -11.47 8.89 7.68
CA VAL A 76 -11.25 7.44 7.68
C VAL A 76 -9.79 7.07 8.05
N ALA A 77 -8.81 7.84 7.58
CA ALA A 77 -7.42 7.63 7.97
C ALA A 77 -7.21 7.91 9.47
N ARG A 78 -7.77 9.02 9.98
CA ARG A 78 -7.73 9.37 11.41
C ARG A 78 -8.37 8.30 12.27
N ASP A 79 -9.51 7.77 11.86
CA ASP A 79 -10.19 6.70 12.58
C ASP A 79 -9.38 5.40 12.57
N SER A 80 -8.68 5.10 11.48
CA SER A 80 -7.73 3.99 11.42
C SER A 80 -6.57 4.14 12.42
N TRP A 81 -5.97 5.34 12.52
CA TRP A 81 -4.94 5.63 13.53
C TRP A 81 -5.45 5.53 14.97
N ARG A 82 -6.66 6.03 15.22
CA ARG A 82 -7.32 5.94 16.53
C ARG A 82 -7.59 4.48 16.91
N ALA A 83 -8.14 3.70 16.00
CA ALA A 83 -8.42 2.28 16.20
C ALA A 83 -7.15 1.47 16.48
N ALA A 84 -6.02 1.85 15.89
CA ALA A 84 -4.71 1.25 16.17
C ALA A 84 -4.09 1.71 17.51
N GLY A 85 -4.73 2.64 18.23
CA GLY A 85 -4.21 3.19 19.49
C GLY A 85 -3.06 4.19 19.29
N LEU A 86 -3.04 4.89 18.15
CA LEU A 86 -1.93 5.72 17.67
C LEU A 86 -2.34 7.19 17.48
N SER A 87 -3.37 7.65 18.19
CA SER A 87 -3.88 9.03 18.10
C SER A 87 -2.82 10.10 18.32
N MET A 88 -1.75 9.80 19.07
CA MET A 88 -0.63 10.71 19.28
C MET A 88 0.06 11.14 17.97
N VAL A 89 0.04 10.31 16.93
CA VAL A 89 0.56 10.67 15.59
C VAL A 89 -0.26 11.81 14.97
N LEU A 90 -1.55 11.89 15.26
CA LEU A 90 -2.44 12.91 14.71
C LEU A 90 -2.32 14.26 15.44
N HIS A 91 -1.90 14.24 16.71
CA HIS A 91 -1.93 15.39 17.62
C HIS A 91 -0.55 15.98 17.91
N ASN A 92 0.49 15.56 17.20
CA ASN A 92 1.82 16.13 17.41
C ASN A 92 1.90 17.51 16.75
N ASP A 93 2.03 18.55 17.57
CA ASP A 93 2.07 19.95 17.12
C ASP A 93 3.26 20.25 16.19
N ALA A 94 4.34 19.47 16.27
CA ALA A 94 5.46 19.56 15.32
C ALA A 94 5.01 19.27 13.87
N TYR A 95 3.88 18.60 13.67
CA TYR A 95 3.40 18.24 12.34
C TYR A 95 2.59 19.34 11.65
N GLN A 96 2.01 20.29 12.38
CA GLN A 96 0.96 21.18 11.85
C GLN A 96 1.38 21.98 10.61
N GLN A 97 2.67 22.32 10.45
CA GLN A 97 3.20 23.08 9.30
C GLN A 97 4.13 22.28 8.39
N SER A 98 4.27 20.97 8.62
CA SER A 98 5.21 20.12 7.88
C SER A 98 4.52 19.33 6.76
N ASN A 99 5.25 19.06 5.68
CA ASN A 99 4.76 18.25 4.56
C ASN A 99 4.69 16.75 4.94
N ALA A 100 4.09 15.91 4.08
CA ALA A 100 3.94 14.48 4.35
C ALA A 100 5.29 13.77 4.64
N MET A 101 6.35 14.13 3.91
CA MET A 101 7.68 13.52 4.07
C MET A 101 8.25 13.78 5.47
N ASP A 102 8.23 15.03 5.91
CA ASP A 102 8.79 15.43 7.20
C ASP A 102 8.06 14.74 8.36
N ARG A 103 6.72 14.63 8.26
CA ARG A 103 5.91 13.88 9.24
C ARG A 103 6.28 12.40 9.28
N ILE A 104 6.44 11.78 8.11
CA ILE A 104 6.79 10.35 8.00
C ILE A 104 8.19 10.11 8.56
N PHE A 105 9.18 10.95 8.23
CA PHE A 105 10.53 10.80 8.76
C PHE A 105 10.54 10.97 10.28
N ALA A 106 9.92 12.03 10.81
CA ALA A 106 9.83 12.25 12.26
C ALA A 106 9.10 11.10 12.99
N MET A 107 8.09 10.50 12.36
CA MET A 107 7.42 9.30 12.87
C MET A 107 8.36 8.09 12.92
N CYS A 108 9.23 7.93 11.91
CA CYS A 108 10.18 6.81 11.82
C CYS A 108 11.43 6.97 12.68
N SER A 109 11.87 8.20 12.97
CA SER A 109 13.09 8.49 13.76
C SER A 109 12.89 8.32 15.27
N ASN A 110 11.66 8.42 15.78
CA ASN A 110 11.39 8.33 17.21
C ASN A 110 11.39 6.86 17.67
N GLU A 111 12.48 6.41 18.31
CA GLU A 111 12.61 5.04 18.85
C GLU A 111 11.57 4.71 19.94
N SER A 112 11.08 5.71 20.68
CA SER A 112 9.96 5.56 21.64
C SER A 112 8.60 5.46 20.95
N SER A 113 8.52 5.83 19.68
CA SER A 113 7.37 5.66 18.79
C SER A 113 7.50 4.36 18.00
N ALA A 114 7.64 3.23 18.71
CA ALA A 114 7.47 1.86 18.18
C ALA A 114 6.01 1.58 17.74
N ILE A 115 5.42 2.57 17.05
CA ILE A 115 4.02 2.79 16.79
C ILE A 115 3.55 2.05 15.54
N VAL A 116 4.43 1.55 14.68
CA VAL A 116 3.95 0.92 13.45
C VAL A 116 3.38 -0.48 13.67
N VAL A 117 3.72 -1.22 14.75
CA VAL A 117 3.26 -2.64 14.82
C VAL A 117 3.10 -3.26 16.20
N HIS A 118 3.81 -2.82 17.24
CA HIS A 118 3.81 -3.61 18.48
C HIS A 118 2.44 -3.70 19.15
N LYS A 119 1.52 -2.76 18.89
CA LYS A 119 0.14 -2.78 19.41
C LYS A 119 -0.88 -3.54 18.57
N LEU A 120 -0.61 -3.86 17.30
CA LEU A 120 -1.52 -4.71 16.51
C LEU A 120 -1.49 -6.17 16.98
N GLN A 121 -0.49 -6.56 17.77
CA GLN A 121 -0.41 -7.89 18.37
C GLN A 121 -1.00 -7.96 19.79
N SER A 122 -1.28 -6.82 20.45
CA SER A 122 -1.64 -6.82 21.89
C SER A 122 -3.11 -6.58 22.22
N ASN A 123 -3.97 -6.21 21.27
CA ASN A 123 -5.41 -6.07 21.54
C ASN A 123 -6.18 -7.34 21.16
N GLY A 124 -5.86 -8.42 21.86
CA GLY A 124 -6.71 -9.58 21.98
C GLY A 124 -7.57 -9.48 23.24
N GLU A 125 -8.48 -8.51 23.32
CA GLU A 125 -9.59 -8.56 24.28
C GLU A 125 -10.90 -8.08 23.65
N SER A 126 -11.90 -8.93 23.80
CA SER A 126 -13.22 -8.94 23.15
C SER A 126 -14.06 -7.68 23.35
N ARG A 127 -14.76 -7.27 22.27
CA ARG A 127 -16.23 -7.13 22.24
C ARG A 127 -16.76 -6.82 20.82
N THR A 128 -17.35 -7.86 20.24
CA THR A 128 -18.53 -7.92 19.34
C THR A 128 -18.95 -6.66 18.57
N ALA A 129 -18.59 -6.63 17.29
CA ALA A 129 -19.49 -6.31 16.18
C ALA A 129 -18.96 -7.07 14.95
N GLU A 130 -19.63 -8.15 14.56
CA GLU A 130 -19.30 -8.94 13.37
C GLU A 130 -19.60 -8.13 12.10
N ALA A 131 -18.64 -7.30 11.70
CA ALA A 131 -18.42 -7.13 10.28
C ALA A 131 -17.74 -8.42 9.81
N ASN A 132 -18.36 -9.12 8.85
CA ASN A 132 -17.77 -10.28 8.15
C ASN A 132 -16.47 -9.87 7.45
N LEU A 133 -15.40 -9.72 8.22
CA LEU A 133 -14.05 -9.54 7.72
C LEU A 133 -13.65 -10.87 7.12
N VAL A 134 -13.70 -10.97 5.79
CA VAL A 134 -13.15 -12.09 5.04
C VAL A 134 -11.63 -12.11 5.27
N ARG A 135 -11.23 -12.76 6.35
CA ARG A 135 -9.84 -12.98 6.69
C ARG A 135 -9.36 -14.17 5.89
N TRP A 136 -8.26 -13.99 5.17
CA TRP A 136 -7.67 -15.11 4.46
C TRP A 136 -7.23 -16.22 5.43
N GLU A 137 -7.66 -17.44 5.16
CA GLU A 137 -7.22 -18.64 5.86
C GLU A 137 -6.48 -19.59 4.90
N LYS A 138 -5.53 -20.35 5.45
CA LYS A 138 -4.83 -21.40 4.70
C LYS A 138 -5.84 -22.50 4.33
N PRO A 139 -5.70 -23.15 3.15
CA PRO A 139 -6.57 -24.27 2.78
C PRO A 139 -6.56 -25.38 3.84
N ALA A 140 -7.67 -26.08 4.01
CA ALA A 140 -7.73 -27.29 4.83
C ALA A 140 -6.89 -28.44 4.22
N LEU A 141 -6.59 -29.46 5.02
CA LEU A 141 -5.91 -30.66 4.51
C LEU A 141 -6.73 -31.30 3.37
N GLY A 142 -6.07 -31.63 2.26
CA GLY A 142 -6.72 -32.11 1.04
C GLY A 142 -7.20 -31.03 0.07
N TRP A 143 -7.14 -29.74 0.47
CA TRP A 143 -7.49 -28.62 -0.40
C TRP A 143 -6.25 -27.92 -0.96
N VAL A 144 -6.40 -27.39 -2.18
CA VAL A 144 -5.38 -26.64 -2.90
C VAL A 144 -5.87 -25.22 -3.11
N LYS A 145 -5.01 -24.22 -2.85
CA LYS A 145 -5.26 -22.83 -3.25
C LYS A 145 -4.73 -22.61 -4.65
N CYS A 146 -5.57 -22.16 -5.57
CA CYS A 146 -5.15 -21.62 -6.85
C CYS A 146 -5.13 -20.09 -6.77
N ASN A 147 -3.96 -19.48 -6.98
CA ASN A 147 -3.82 -18.05 -7.21
C ASN A 147 -3.78 -17.81 -8.72
N VAL A 148 -4.69 -16.97 -9.23
CA VAL A 148 -4.76 -16.55 -10.63
C VAL A 148 -4.43 -15.05 -10.70
N ASP A 149 -3.67 -14.63 -11.69
CA ASP A 149 -3.43 -13.22 -12.00
C ASP A 149 -3.35 -13.03 -13.52
N VAL A 150 -3.85 -11.90 -14.03
CA VAL A 150 -3.86 -11.60 -15.46
C VAL A 150 -3.16 -10.27 -15.71
N ALA A 151 -2.29 -10.25 -16.72
CA ALA A 151 -1.60 -9.06 -17.18
C ALA A 151 -1.91 -8.76 -18.64
N PHE A 152 -2.15 -7.48 -18.92
CA PHE A 152 -2.48 -6.96 -20.24
C PHE A 152 -1.34 -6.07 -20.74
N VAL A 153 -0.87 -6.30 -21.96
CA VAL A 153 0.20 -5.50 -22.59
C VAL A 153 -0.35 -4.86 -23.88
N PRO A 154 -0.95 -3.65 -23.78
CA PRO A 154 -1.68 -3.01 -24.88
C PRO A 154 -0.86 -2.89 -26.16
N ASP A 155 0.38 -2.42 -26.04
CA ASP A 155 1.27 -2.16 -27.19
C ASP A 155 1.61 -3.42 -27.99
N SER A 156 1.53 -4.59 -27.35
CA SER A 156 1.84 -5.88 -27.99
C SER A 156 0.60 -6.68 -28.36
N GLY A 157 -0.60 -6.21 -27.99
CA GLY A 157 -1.84 -6.93 -28.20
C GLY A 157 -1.96 -8.25 -27.41
N ARG A 158 -1.21 -8.40 -26.32
CA ARG A 158 -1.10 -9.67 -25.58
C ARG A 158 -1.79 -9.62 -24.23
N THR A 159 -2.42 -10.74 -23.89
CA THR A 159 -2.87 -11.04 -22.54
C THR A 159 -2.14 -12.27 -22.03
N SER A 160 -1.67 -12.22 -20.79
CA SER A 160 -1.02 -13.35 -20.12
C SER A 160 -1.73 -13.68 -18.82
N VAL A 161 -1.88 -14.97 -18.53
CA VAL A 161 -2.48 -15.51 -17.31
C VAL A 161 -1.41 -16.29 -16.56
N GLY A 162 -1.28 -16.03 -15.26
CA GLY A 162 -0.43 -16.77 -14.33
C GLY A 162 -1.26 -17.53 -13.31
N LEU A 163 -0.91 -18.79 -13.06
CA LEU A 163 -1.56 -19.69 -12.10
C LEU A 163 -0.51 -20.24 -11.13
N CYS A 164 -0.81 -20.23 -9.83
CA CYS A 164 0.02 -20.86 -8.81
C CYS A 164 -0.83 -21.69 -7.85
N PHE A 165 -0.58 -23.00 -7.82
CA PHE A 165 -1.25 -23.96 -6.95
C PHE A 165 -0.43 -24.20 -5.69
N ARG A 166 -1.06 -24.11 -4.52
CA ARG A 166 -0.40 -24.30 -3.22
C ARG A 166 -1.17 -25.25 -2.33
N ASN A 167 -0.45 -26.09 -1.59
CA ASN A 167 -1.05 -26.97 -0.59
C ASN A 167 -1.43 -26.19 0.68
N ASN A 168 -2.04 -26.90 1.65
CA ASN A 168 -2.40 -26.37 2.97
C ASN A 168 -1.24 -25.87 3.84
N ARG A 169 0.01 -26.19 3.49
CA ARG A 169 1.24 -25.66 4.13
C ARG A 169 1.77 -24.42 3.42
N GLY A 170 1.12 -23.97 2.35
CA GLY A 170 1.56 -22.84 1.51
C GLY A 170 2.67 -23.19 0.54
N GLN A 171 3.06 -24.46 0.41
CA GLN A 171 4.08 -24.90 -0.53
C GLN A 171 3.51 -24.93 -1.94
N VAL A 172 4.29 -24.46 -2.92
CA VAL A 172 3.92 -24.52 -4.34
C VAL A 172 3.92 -25.96 -4.81
N MET A 173 2.80 -26.38 -5.39
CA MET A 173 2.62 -27.72 -5.97
C MET A 173 2.85 -27.69 -7.48
N ALA A 174 2.37 -26.63 -8.14
CA ALA A 174 2.49 -26.41 -9.58
C ALA A 174 2.29 -24.94 -9.90
N ASP A 175 2.80 -24.49 -11.04
CA ASP A 175 2.56 -23.17 -11.61
C ASP A 175 2.43 -23.26 -13.13
N MET A 176 1.74 -22.29 -13.72
CA MET A 176 1.58 -22.17 -15.17
C MET A 176 1.55 -20.70 -15.57
N THR A 177 2.20 -20.40 -16.69
CA THR A 177 2.05 -19.11 -17.39
C THR A 177 1.60 -19.39 -18.82
N GLN A 178 0.52 -18.78 -19.25
CA GLN A 178 0.04 -18.86 -20.63
C GLN A 178 -0.20 -17.45 -21.17
N TRP A 179 0.02 -17.25 -22.46
CA TRP A 179 -0.30 -16.00 -23.14
C TRP A 179 -1.06 -16.25 -24.43
N GLN A 180 -1.85 -15.27 -24.83
CA GLN A 180 -2.60 -15.27 -26.08
C GLN A 180 -2.45 -13.95 -26.82
N GLN A 181 -2.53 -14.02 -28.14
CA GLN A 181 -2.40 -12.88 -29.06
C GLN A 181 -3.76 -12.17 -29.22
N THR A 182 -4.37 -11.80 -28.10
CA THR A 182 -5.64 -11.08 -28.04
C THR A 182 -5.66 -10.28 -26.74
N VAL A 183 -6.06 -9.00 -26.81
CA VAL A 183 -6.25 -8.14 -25.63
C VAL A 183 -7.61 -8.45 -25.05
N MET A 184 -7.63 -9.01 -23.84
CA MET A 184 -8.86 -9.24 -23.10
C MET A 184 -9.22 -8.04 -22.21
N SER A 185 -10.51 -7.95 -21.97
CA SER A 185 -11.17 -7.42 -20.78
C SER A 185 -10.43 -7.57 -19.45
N SER A 186 -10.42 -6.58 -18.55
CA SER A 186 -10.25 -6.89 -17.11
C SER A 186 -11.33 -7.87 -16.65
N VAL A 187 -12.57 -7.67 -17.11
CA VAL A 187 -13.70 -8.55 -16.81
C VAL A 187 -13.50 -9.94 -17.41
N GLU A 188 -13.03 -10.02 -18.65
CA GLU A 188 -12.77 -11.29 -19.34
C GLU A 188 -11.58 -12.05 -18.76
N GLY A 189 -10.62 -11.36 -18.15
CA GLY A 189 -9.49 -11.99 -17.45
C GLY A 189 -9.82 -12.52 -16.05
N GLU A 190 -10.93 -12.08 -15.46
CA GLU A 190 -11.35 -12.47 -14.10
C GLU A 190 -12.41 -13.60 -14.08
N THR A 191 -13.09 -13.87 -15.21
CA THR A 191 -14.08 -14.94 -15.40
C THR A 191 -13.49 -16.24 -15.93
#